data_AF-A0A0A0K9Z0-F1
#
_entry.id   AF-A0A0A0K9Z0-F1
#
_cell.length_a   1.000
_cell.length_b   1.000
_cell.length_c   1.000
_cell.angle_alpha   90.00
_cell.angle_beta   90.00
_cell.angle_gamma   90.00
#
_symmetry.space_group_name_H-M   'P 1'
#
loop_
_entity.id
_entity.type
_entity.pdbx_description
1 polymer ?
#
loop_
_entity_poly.entity_id
_entity_poly.type
_entity_poly.pdbx_seq_one_letter_code
_entity_poly.pdbx_strand_id
1 'polypeptide(L)' 'MEERRSQSHEVLRKGPWKLEEDEVLLNHVNRFGPRDWSSIRSKGLLQRTGKSCRLRWVNKLRPNLKK' A
#
# COMPACT_ATOMS: atom_id res chain seq x y z
N MET A 1 3.48 -17.94 -19.39
CA MET A 1 4.28 -17.69 -18.17
C MET A 1 3.98 -16.27 -17.75
N GLU A 2 3.14 -16.05 -16.73
CA GLU A 2 2.81 -14.69 -16.28
C GLU A 2 4.08 -14.00 -15.77
N GLU A 3 4.46 -12.95 -16.49
CA GLU A 3 5.66 -12.15 -16.26
C GLU A 3 5.64 -11.59 -14.85
N ARG A 4 6.54 -12.16 -14.05
CA ARG A 4 6.84 -11.77 -12.67
C ARG A 4 7.27 -10.31 -12.65
N ARG A 5 6.31 -9.39 -12.43
CA ARG A 5 6.61 -7.96 -12.21
C ARG A 5 7.58 -7.84 -11.05
N SER A 6 8.81 -7.48 -11.42
CA SER A 6 9.87 -7.02 -10.55
C SER A 6 9.30 -6.11 -9.47
N GLN A 7 9.47 -6.49 -8.21
CA GLN A 7 9.36 -5.50 -7.15
C GLN A 7 10.47 -5.77 -6.16
N SER A 8 11.46 -4.90 -6.28
CA SER A 8 12.73 -4.83 -5.59
C SER A 8 12.62 -5.29 -4.15
N HIS A 9 13.49 -6.23 -3.81
CA HIS A 9 13.80 -6.69 -2.47
C HIS A 9 14.59 -5.59 -1.75
N GLU A 10 14.03 -4.39 -1.67
CA GLU A 10 14.58 -3.30 -0.87
C GLU A 10 14.07 -3.50 0.55
N VAL A 11 15.01 -3.49 1.48
CA VAL A 11 14.86 -3.78 2.91
C VAL A 11 13.86 -2.81 3.53
N LEU A 12 12.57 -3.11 3.37
CA LEU A 12 11.47 -2.38 3.99
C LEU A 12 11.59 -2.55 5.49
N ARG A 13 11.47 -1.47 6.26
CA ARG A 13 11.40 -1.55 7.73
C ARG A 13 10.43 -2.67 8.09
N LYS A 14 10.90 -3.78 8.66
CA LYS A 14 10.06 -4.84 9.23
C LYS A 14 9.43 -4.36 10.55
N GLY A 15 8.96 -3.12 10.58
CA GLY A 15 8.32 -2.48 11.71
C GLY A 15 6.81 -2.39 11.50
N PRO A 16 6.04 -2.31 12.59
CA PRO A 16 4.60 -2.15 12.55
C PRO A 16 4.22 -0.95 11.69
N TRP A 17 3.16 -1.10 10.91
CA TRP A 17 2.53 0.01 10.23
C TRP A 17 2.00 0.99 11.27
N LYS A 18 2.35 2.26 11.12
CA LYS A 18 1.79 3.30 11.97
C LYS A 18 0.38 3.65 11.53
N LEU A 19 -0.43 4.16 12.45
CA LEU A 19 -1.75 4.71 12.16
C LEU A 19 -1.66 5.82 11.11
N GLU A 20 -0.66 6.70 11.21
CA GLU A 20 -0.40 7.75 10.20
C GLU A 20 -0.16 7.16 8.80
N GLU A 21 0.60 6.05 8.71
CA GLU A 21 0.84 5.38 7.42
C GLU A 21 -0.45 4.76 6.86
N ASP A 22 -1.28 4.17 7.74
CA ASP A 22 -2.56 3.59 7.37
C ASP A 22 -3.58 4.67 6.93
N GLU A 23 -3.62 5.82 7.59
CA GLU A 23 -4.50 6.95 7.22
C GLU A 23 -4.12 7.52 5.86
N VAL A 24 -2.83 7.68 5.59
CA VAL A 24 -2.34 8.12 4.27
C VAL A 24 -2.69 7.07 3.20
N LEU A 25 -2.53 5.79 3.51
CA LEU A 25 -2.90 4.68 2.63
C LEU A 25 -4.41 4.68 2.36
N LEU A 26 -5.23 4.84 3.40
CA LEU A 26 -6.69 4.92 3.32
C LEU A 26 -7.13 6.12 2.47
N ASN A 27 -6.60 7.30 2.74
CA ASN A 27 -6.96 8.52 2.01
C ASN A 27 -6.57 8.43 0.53
N HIS A 28 -5.36 7.95 0.24
CA HIS A 28 -4.94 7.74 -1.15
C HIS A 28 -5.86 6.73 -1.86
N VAL A 29 -6.21 5.63 -1.21
CA VAL A 29 -7.10 4.62 -1.81
C VAL A 29 -8.54 5.12 -1.92
N ASN A 30 -9.02 5.92 -0.98
CA ASN A 30 -10.32 6.55 -1.06
C ASN A 30 -10.39 7.54 -2.23
N ARG A 31 -9.29 8.24 -2.51
CA ARG A 31 -9.21 9.26 -3.57
C ARG A 31 -8.91 8.69 -4.96
N PHE A 32 -8.01 7.71 -5.07
CA PHE A 32 -7.53 7.14 -6.35
C PHE A 32 -8.00 5.70 -6.60
N GLY A 33 -8.49 5.01 -5.57
CA GLY A 33 -8.87 3.60 -5.63
C GLY A 33 -7.73 2.63 -5.27
N PRO A 34 -8.04 1.37 -4.90
CA PRO A 34 -7.07 0.36 -4.49
C PRO A 34 -6.34 -0.29 -5.69
N ARG A 35 -6.20 0.44 -6.80
CA ARG A 35 -5.60 -0.04 -8.06
C ARG A 35 -4.18 0.51 -8.25
N ASP A 36 -3.92 1.73 -7.77
CA ASP A 36 -2.67 2.46 -8.03
C ASP A 36 -1.79 2.63 -6.78
N TRP A 37 -1.19 1.52 -6.34
CA TRP A 37 -0.24 1.46 -5.23
C TRP A 37 1.15 2.02 -5.58
N SER A 38 1.54 1.95 -6.85
CA SER A 38 2.79 2.52 -7.37
C SER A 38 2.82 4.03 -7.21
N SER A 39 1.67 4.70 -7.37
CA SER A 39 1.56 6.15 -7.18
C SER A 39 1.81 6.58 -5.74
N ILE A 40 1.59 5.72 -4.74
CA ILE A 40 1.86 6.04 -3.32
C ILE A 40 3.35 6.22 -3.09
N ARG A 41 4.16 5.29 -3.61
CA ARG A 41 5.63 5.41 -3.61
C ARG A 41 6.07 6.59 -4.48
N SER A 42 5.50 6.74 -5.67
CA SER A 42 5.86 7.84 -6.58
C SER A 42 5.59 9.22 -6.00
N LYS A 43 4.56 9.35 -5.15
CA LYS A 43 4.23 10.59 -4.45
C LYS A 43 5.00 10.76 -3.13
N GLY A 44 5.86 9.78 -2.76
CA GLY A 44 6.59 9.79 -1.50
C GLY A 44 5.68 9.75 -0.27
N LEU A 45 4.41 9.33 -0.42
CA LEU A 45 3.42 9.34 0.66
C LEU A 45 3.80 8.39 1.79
N LEU A 46 4.46 7.28 1.45
CA LEU A 46 4.90 6.28 2.40
C LEU A 46 6.31 5.82 2.06
N GLN A 47 7.10 5.55 3.11
CA GLN A 47 8.40 4.88 2.97
C GLN A 47 8.24 3.35 2.81
N ARG A 48 7.24 2.94 2.02
CA ARG A 48 6.83 1.55 1.79
C ARG A 48 6.73 1.26 0.30
N THR A 49 7.01 0.03 -0.12
CA THR A 49 6.81 -0.38 -1.52
C THR A 49 5.32 -0.55 -1.82
N GLY A 50 4.94 -0.36 -3.09
CA GLY A 50 3.57 -0.58 -3.55
C GLY A 50 3.03 -1.97 -3.20
N LYS A 51 3.85 -3.01 -3.27
CA LYS A 51 3.50 -4.38 -2.81
C LYS A 51 3.12 -4.42 -1.33
N SER A 52 3.89 -3.75 -0.47
CA SER A 52 3.59 -3.67 0.96
C SER A 52 2.29 -2.91 1.21
N CYS A 53 2.08 -1.78 0.52
CA CYS A 53 0.86 -0.98 0.58
C CYS A 53 -0.38 -1.80 0.19
N ARG A 54 -0.30 -2.55 -0.93
CA ARG A 54 -1.35 -3.48 -1.35
C ARG A 54 -1.62 -4.54 -0.28
N LEU A 55 -0.58 -5.16 0.26
CA LEU A 55 -0.71 -6.17 1.32
C LEU A 55 -1.37 -5.61 2.58
N ARG A 56 -0.96 -4.43 3.05
CA ARG A 56 -1.57 -3.78 4.21
C ARG A 56 -3.03 -3.46 3.97
N TRP A 57 -3.34 -2.93 2.79
CA TRP A 57 -4.72 -2.68 2.42
C TRP A 57 -5.56 -3.95 2.47
N VAL A 58 -5.18 -5.01 1.75
CA VAL A 58 -5.99 -6.24 1.70
C VAL A 58 -6.09 -6.98 3.04
N ASN A 59 -5.07 -6.89 3.90
CA ASN A 59 -5.05 -7.59 5.19
C ASN A 59 -5.71 -6.82 6.34
N LYS A 60 -5.61 -5.48 6.35
CA LYS A 60 -5.98 -4.66 7.51
C LYS A 60 -6.94 -3.53 7.19
N LEU A 61 -6.88 -2.93 6.00
CA LEU A 61 -7.66 -1.72 5.68
C LEU A 61 -8.85 -1.98 4.75
N ARG A 62 -8.93 -3.14 4.10
CA ARG A 62 -9.95 -3.45 3.08
C ARG A 62 -11.34 -3.28 3.70
N PRO A 63 -12.09 -2.24 3.33
CA PRO A 63 -13.37 -1.92 3.95
C PRO A 63 -14.51 -2.74 3.31
N ASN A 64 -14.28 -4.02 3.00
CA ASN A 64 -15.36 -4.93 2.58
C ASN A 64 -16.39 -5.20 3.71
N LEU A 65 -16.25 -4.52 4.85
CA LEU A 65 -17.24 -4.42 5.90
C LEU A 65 -18.04 -3.13 5.70
N LYS A 66 -19.22 -3.34 5.13
CA LYS A 66 -20.40 -2.49 5.02
C LYS A 66 -20.42 -1.24 5.92
N LYS A 67 -20.87 -0.12 5.34
CA LYS A 67 -21.79 0.80 6.01
C LYS A 67 -23.17 0.60 5.39
#